data_AF-A0A1W1VX94-F1
#
_entry.id   AF-A0A1W1VX94-F1
#
_cell.length_a   1.000
_cell.length_b   1.000
_cell.length_c   1.000
_cell.angle_alpha   90.00
_cell.angle_beta   90.00
_cell.angle_gamma   90.00
#
_symmetry.space_group_name_H-M   'P 1'
#
loop_
_entity.id
_entity.type
_entity.pdbx_description
1 polymer ?
#
loop_
_entity_poly.entity_id
_entity_poly.type
_entity_poly.pdbx_seq_one_letter_code
_entity_poly.pdbx_strand_id
1 'polypeptide(L)'
;MPVGYSARCKVCNSPHRAEIEKWIKEGGVSAREVARRLAEMGEKISHEAIRRHMLEHFDVAAEAREQYRKSQKQFDLEVKKRLSDIEMLDATIADNFELSQATTAWLKELLEERKKPPLALVQLREKLQSEMRQAMKTKLELLGEDGASKMADALSALMEDLAKHVAGEGAGDMARKGEEA
;
A
#
# COMPACT_ATOMS: atom_id res chain seq x y z
N MET A 1 15.57 30.26 5.87
CA MET A 1 14.69 31.44 5.77
C MET A 1 13.26 30.93 5.77
N PRO A 2 12.32 31.50 6.54
CA PRO A 2 10.96 31.00 6.55
C PRO A 2 10.36 31.12 5.14
N VAL A 3 9.91 29.98 4.61
CA VAL A 3 9.15 29.93 3.36
C VAL A 3 7.80 30.57 3.69
N GLY A 4 7.62 31.82 3.30
CA GLY A 4 6.50 32.59 3.78
C GLY A 4 6.61 34.06 3.45
N TYR A 5 5.42 34.64 3.25
CA TYR A 5 5.14 36.04 3.01
C TYR A 5 6.13 37.00 3.73
N SER A 6 6.69 37.94 2.97
CA SER A 6 7.52 39.02 3.49
C SER A 6 6.83 40.36 3.26
N ALA A 7 6.60 41.11 4.34
CA ALA A 7 6.03 42.45 4.28
C ALA A 7 6.90 43.45 3.48
N ARG A 8 8.18 43.12 3.23
CA ARG A 8 9.11 43.92 2.42
C ARG A 8 9.15 43.50 0.95
N CYS A 9 8.56 42.36 0.58
CA CYS A 9 8.53 41.89 -0.79
C CYS A 9 7.36 42.51 -1.55
N LYS A 10 7.65 43.23 -2.65
CA LYS A 10 6.63 43.86 -3.49
C LYS A 10 5.69 42.85 -4.15
N VAL A 11 6.17 41.64 -4.44
CA VAL A 11 5.37 40.56 -5.04
C VAL A 11 4.46 39.92 -3.99
N CYS A 12 4.95 39.73 -2.75
CA CYS A 12 4.11 39.25 -1.64
C CYS A 12 2.93 40.17 -1.34
N ASN A 13 3.12 41.49 -1.51
CA ASN A 13 2.11 42.52 -1.26
C ASN A 13 1.28 42.90 -2.50
N SER A 14 1.54 42.29 -3.65
CA SER A 14 0.77 42.57 -4.86
C SER A 14 -0.57 41.81 -4.83
N PRO A 15 -1.69 42.44 -5.22
CA PRO A 15 -2.96 41.76 -5.44
C PRO A 15 -2.87 40.64 -6.49
N HIS A 16 -1.90 40.71 -7.40
CA HIS A 16 -1.66 39.71 -8.45
C HIS A 16 -0.69 38.60 -8.03
N ARG A 17 -0.34 38.47 -6.74
CA ARG A 17 0.62 37.46 -6.25
C ARG A 17 0.31 36.05 -6.75
N ALA A 18 -0.93 35.60 -6.62
CA ALA A 18 -1.33 34.25 -6.99
C ALA A 18 -1.22 34.02 -8.52
N GLU A 19 -1.49 35.04 -9.32
CA GLU A 19 -1.39 35.00 -10.78
C GLU A 19 0.08 34.96 -11.24
N ILE A 20 0.94 35.75 -10.59
CA ILE A 20 2.40 35.73 -10.82
C ILE A 20 2.98 34.34 -10.53
N GLU A 21 2.64 33.76 -9.37
CA GLU A 21 3.08 32.42 -8.99
C GLU A 21 2.56 31.36 -9.96
N LYS A 22 1.30 31.47 -10.42
CA LYS A 22 0.67 30.58 -11.39
C LYS A 22 1.32 30.66 -12.78
N TRP A 23 1.58 31.86 -13.31
CA TRP A 23 2.21 32.02 -14.63
C TRP A 23 3.61 31.43 -14.70
N ILE A 24 4.35 31.48 -13.59
CA ILE A 24 5.70 30.91 -13.55
C ILE A 24 5.65 29.40 -13.29
N LYS A 25 4.76 28.92 -12.40
CA LYS A 25 4.64 27.50 -12.03
C LYS A 25 3.99 26.64 -13.12
N GLU A 26 2.88 27.08 -13.69
CA GLU A 26 2.10 26.31 -14.66
C GLU A 26 2.37 26.75 -16.09
N GLY A 27 2.62 28.05 -16.31
CA GLY A 27 2.82 28.62 -17.64
C GLY A 27 4.27 28.59 -18.12
N GLY A 28 5.25 28.26 -17.28
CA GLY A 28 6.68 28.28 -17.62
C GLY A 28 7.19 29.67 -18.04
N VAL A 29 6.49 30.73 -17.67
CA VAL A 29 6.75 32.10 -18.14
C VAL A 29 7.96 32.70 -17.42
N SER A 30 8.87 33.36 -18.14
CA SER A 30 10.04 34.00 -17.52
C SER A 30 9.66 35.22 -16.67
N ALA A 31 10.43 35.52 -15.62
CA ALA A 31 10.20 36.67 -14.74
C ALA A 31 10.17 38.03 -15.48
N ARG A 32 10.84 38.12 -16.65
CA ARG A 32 10.80 39.31 -17.52
C ARG A 32 9.45 39.47 -18.21
N GLU A 33 8.89 38.36 -18.67
CA GLU A 33 7.59 38.33 -19.33
C GLU A 33 6.46 38.60 -18.32
N VAL A 34 6.57 38.08 -17.10
CA VAL A 34 5.63 38.44 -16.02
C VAL A 34 5.70 39.93 -15.67
N ALA A 35 6.90 40.52 -15.59
CA ALA A 35 7.05 41.96 -15.37
C ALA A 35 6.40 42.80 -16.49
N ARG A 36 6.47 42.33 -17.75
CA ARG A 36 5.81 42.99 -18.88
C ARG A 36 4.29 42.95 -18.75
N ARG A 37 3.73 41.78 -18.45
CA ARG A 37 2.27 41.60 -18.25
C ARG A 37 1.75 42.40 -17.06
N LEU A 38 2.53 42.48 -15.97
CA LEU A 38 2.18 43.32 -14.82
C LEU A 38 2.19 44.81 -15.18
N ALA A 39 3.15 45.25 -16.00
CA ALA A 39 3.19 46.63 -16.48
C ALA A 39 1.99 46.99 -17.36
N GLU A 40 1.49 46.05 -18.18
CA GLU A 40 0.26 46.20 -18.98
C GLU A 40 -0.99 46.34 -18.10
N MET A 41 -1.00 45.72 -16.91
CA MET A 41 -2.07 45.84 -15.91
C MET A 41 -1.88 47.00 -14.93
N GLY A 42 -0.85 47.84 -15.12
CA GLY A 42 -0.60 49.03 -14.31
C GLY A 42 0.29 48.83 -13.08
N GLU A 43 0.81 47.62 -12.85
CA GLU A 43 1.75 47.34 -11.74
C GLU A 43 3.21 47.34 -12.18
N LYS A 44 4.02 48.19 -11.52
CA LYS A 44 5.46 48.29 -11.80
C LYS A 44 6.28 47.46 -10.81
N ILE A 45 6.38 46.15 -11.09
CA ILE A 45 7.28 45.24 -10.37
C ILE A 45 8.46 44.87 -11.28
N SER A 46 9.69 45.01 -10.78
CA SER A 46 10.86 44.63 -11.56
C SER A 46 10.98 43.11 -11.69
N HIS A 47 11.46 42.64 -12.84
CA HIS A 47 11.75 41.22 -13.07
C HIS A 47 12.70 40.63 -12.01
N GLU A 48 13.61 41.44 -11.46
CA GLU A 48 14.53 41.04 -10.40
C GLU A 48 13.82 40.84 -9.05
N ALA A 49 12.81 41.66 -8.74
CA ALA A 49 11.98 41.47 -7.55
C ALA A 49 11.12 40.20 -7.67
N ILE A 50 10.63 39.89 -8.87
CA ILE A 50 9.91 38.65 -9.18
C ILE A 50 10.85 37.45 -9.03
N ARG A 51 12.05 37.53 -9.60
CA ARG A 51 13.05 36.47 -9.47
C ARG A 51 13.41 36.22 -8.00
N ARG A 52 13.62 37.28 -7.22
CA ARG A 52 13.93 37.18 -5.78
C ARG A 52 12.76 36.56 -5.01
N HIS A 53 11.52 36.96 -5.30
CA HIS A 53 10.33 36.33 -4.70
C HIS A 53 10.28 34.82 -4.98
N MET A 54 10.52 34.42 -6.23
CA MET A 54 10.51 33.01 -6.63
C MET A 54 11.66 32.19 -6.05
N LEU A 55 12.77 32.82 -5.66
CA LEU A 55 13.90 32.13 -5.04
C LEU A 55 13.82 32.10 -3.51
N GLU A 56 13.35 33.19 -2.89
CA GLU A 56 13.40 33.37 -1.43
C GLU A 56 12.06 33.08 -0.73
N HIS A 57 10.93 33.30 -1.42
CA HIS A 57 9.59 33.18 -0.84
C HIS A 57 8.74 32.07 -1.46
N PHE A 58 9.03 31.68 -2.69
CA PHE A 58 8.33 30.65 -3.44
C PHE A 58 9.31 29.66 -4.06
N ASP A 59 10.17 29.05 -3.23
CA ASP A 59 11.15 28.05 -3.68
C ASP A 59 10.42 26.76 -4.09
N VAL A 60 10.04 26.70 -5.36
CA VAL A 60 9.40 25.55 -6.00
C VAL A 60 10.25 24.30 -5.88
N ALA A 61 11.58 24.42 -5.87
CA ALA A 61 12.47 23.27 -5.75
C ALA A 61 12.43 22.71 -4.32
N ALA A 62 12.38 23.56 -3.30
CA ALA A 62 12.19 23.13 -1.92
C ALA A 62 10.81 22.51 -1.70
N GLU A 63 9.74 23.10 -2.25
CA GLU A 63 8.39 22.55 -2.16
C GLU A 63 8.30 21.19 -2.88
N ALA A 64 8.88 21.05 -4.08
CA ALA A 64 8.92 19.80 -4.82
C ALA A 64 9.68 18.70 -4.05
N ARG A 65 10.82 19.03 -3.42
CA ARG A 65 11.57 18.08 -2.57
C ARG A 65 10.75 17.64 -1.36
N GLU A 66 10.04 18.55 -0.71
CA GLU A 66 9.21 18.24 0.45
C GLU A 66 8.00 17.40 0.07
N GLN A 67 7.32 17.73 -1.03
CA GLN A 67 6.23 16.92 -1.56
C GLN A 67 6.70 15.52 -1.97
N TYR A 68 7.86 15.42 -2.63
CA TYR A 68 8.47 14.14 -2.97
C TYR A 68 8.77 13.30 -1.72
N ARG A 69 9.35 13.90 -0.67
CA ARG A 69 9.59 13.22 0.61
C ARG A 69 8.30 12.76 1.28
N LYS A 70 7.24 13.57 1.25
CA LYS A 70 5.92 13.19 1.78
C LYS A 70 5.32 12.03 0.98
N SER A 71 5.43 12.08 -0.34
CA SER A 71 4.96 11.02 -1.24
C SER A 71 5.69 9.71 -0.98
N GLN A 72 7.02 9.73 -0.79
CA GLN A 72 7.79 8.53 -0.40
C GLN A 72 7.29 7.93 0.92
N LYS A 73 7.08 8.75 1.96
CA LYS A 73 6.54 8.27 3.24
C LYS A 73 5.14 7.68 3.12
N GLN A 74 4.28 8.30 2.30
CA GLN A 74 2.94 7.79 2.03
C GLN A 74 3.00 6.46 1.28
N PHE A 75 3.86 6.35 0.27
CA PHE A 75 4.11 5.12 -0.45
C PHE A 75 4.57 4.01 0.50
N ASP A 76 5.56 4.27 1.34
CA ASP A 76 6.05 3.30 2.32
C ASP A 76 4.95 2.85 3.30
N LEU A 77 4.08 3.77 3.73
CA LEU A 77 2.96 3.47 4.60
C LEU A 77 1.92 2.58 3.90
N GLU A 78 1.58 2.90 2.65
CA GLU A 78 0.64 2.11 1.86
C GLU A 78 1.17 0.72 1.54
N VAL A 79 2.46 0.61 1.21
CA VAL A 79 3.14 -0.67 1.01
C VAL A 79 3.09 -1.50 2.29
N LYS A 80 3.45 -0.93 3.44
CA LYS A 80 3.38 -1.64 4.74
C LYS A 80 1.97 -2.11 5.06
N LYS A 81 0.96 -1.27 4.80
CA LYS A 81 -0.43 -1.66 5.01
C LYS A 81 -0.82 -2.83 4.12
N ARG A 82 -0.51 -2.77 2.82
CA ARG A 82 -0.79 -3.87 1.89
C ARG A 82 -0.08 -5.17 2.27
N LEU A 83 1.19 -5.09 2.70
CA LEU A 83 1.93 -6.26 3.18
C LEU A 83 1.26 -6.87 4.42
N SER A 84 0.88 -6.03 5.39
CA SER A 84 0.15 -6.48 6.58
C SER A 84 -1.20 -7.13 6.23
N ASP A 85 -1.94 -6.57 5.27
CA ASP A 85 -3.22 -7.15 4.82
C ASP A 85 -2.98 -8.53 4.17
N ILE A 86 -1.91 -8.69 3.39
CA ILE A 86 -1.53 -9.98 2.78
C ILE A 86 -1.13 -11.00 3.85
N GLU A 87 -0.32 -10.61 4.84
CA GLU A 87 0.09 -11.47 5.96
C GLU A 87 -1.13 -11.97 6.76
N MET A 88 -2.11 -11.10 7.01
CA MET A 88 -3.36 -11.49 7.66
C MET A 88 -4.18 -12.49 6.84
N LEU A 89 -4.22 -12.32 5.52
CA LEU A 89 -4.87 -13.27 4.63
C LEU A 89 -4.14 -14.62 4.62
N ASP A 90 -2.81 -14.62 4.66
CA ASP A 90 -2.01 -15.85 4.75
C ASP A 90 -2.26 -16.61 6.04
N ALA A 91 -2.29 -15.92 7.18
CA ALA A 91 -2.67 -16.53 8.46
C ALA A 91 -4.09 -17.12 8.39
N THR A 92 -5.05 -16.38 7.83
CA THR A 92 -6.43 -16.85 7.66
C THR A 92 -6.54 -18.08 6.76
N ILE A 93 -5.75 -18.12 5.68
CA ILE A 93 -5.69 -19.27 4.77
C ILE A 93 -5.10 -20.48 5.50
N ALA A 94 -4.02 -20.30 6.26
CA ALA A 94 -3.36 -21.37 7.01
C ALA A 94 -4.28 -21.96 8.10
N ASP A 95 -4.86 -21.11 8.94
CA ASP A 95 -5.77 -21.51 10.01
C ASP A 95 -6.98 -22.27 9.47
N ASN A 96 -7.60 -21.74 8.41
CA ASN A 96 -8.75 -22.38 7.79
C ASN A 96 -8.38 -23.70 7.12
N PHE A 97 -7.18 -23.80 6.55
CA PHE A 97 -6.69 -25.04 5.94
C PHE A 97 -6.44 -26.12 6.98
N GLU A 98 -5.77 -25.80 8.09
CA GLU A 98 -5.55 -26.72 9.20
C GLU A 98 -6.88 -27.23 9.76
N LEU A 99 -7.81 -26.31 10.04
CA LEU A 99 -9.13 -26.69 10.55
C LEU A 99 -9.93 -27.50 9.52
N SER A 100 -9.80 -27.21 8.23
CA SER A 100 -10.42 -27.99 7.15
C SER A 100 -9.86 -29.41 7.06
N GLN A 101 -8.55 -29.59 7.27
CA GLN A 101 -7.91 -30.90 7.33
C GLN A 101 -8.41 -31.71 8.53
N ALA A 102 -8.41 -31.12 9.73
CA ALA A 102 -8.93 -31.76 10.93
C ALA A 102 -10.40 -32.17 10.78
N THR A 103 -11.23 -31.27 10.23
CA THR A 103 -12.64 -31.53 9.93
C THR A 103 -12.81 -32.66 8.92
N THR A 104 -11.94 -32.72 7.91
CA THR A 104 -11.97 -33.78 6.89
C THR A 104 -11.54 -35.13 7.47
N ALA A 105 -10.54 -35.15 8.35
CA ALA A 105 -10.14 -36.37 9.05
C ALA A 105 -11.28 -36.90 9.93
N TRP A 106 -11.92 -36.04 10.71
CA TRP A 106 -13.05 -36.43 11.55
C TRP A 106 -14.25 -36.94 10.73
N LEU A 107 -14.55 -36.31 9.59
CA LEU A 107 -15.59 -36.81 8.68
C LEU A 107 -15.25 -38.20 8.12
N LYS A 108 -13.99 -38.49 7.82
CA LYS A 108 -13.56 -39.82 7.35
C LYS A 108 -13.76 -40.89 8.43
N GLU A 109 -13.33 -40.62 9.66
CA GLU A 109 -13.50 -41.53 10.80
C GLU A 109 -14.99 -41.88 11.01
N LEU A 110 -15.87 -40.87 10.97
CA LEU A 110 -17.31 -41.09 11.10
C LEU A 110 -17.89 -41.97 9.99
N LEU A 111 -17.41 -41.79 8.76
CA LEU A 111 -17.83 -42.61 7.61
C LEU A 111 -17.31 -44.05 7.72
N GLU A 112 -16.09 -44.25 8.21
CA GLU A 112 -15.50 -45.57 8.47
C GLU A 112 -16.28 -46.33 9.54
N GLU A 113 -16.70 -45.63 10.60
CA GLU A 113 -17.58 -46.16 11.64
C GLU A 113 -19.04 -46.36 11.19
N ARG A 114 -19.35 -46.09 9.91
CA ARG A 114 -20.71 -46.08 9.32
C ARG A 114 -21.72 -45.22 10.09
N LYS A 115 -21.23 -44.20 10.80
CA LYS A 115 -22.07 -43.22 11.49
C LYS A 115 -22.49 -42.13 10.51
N LYS A 116 -23.69 -41.58 10.72
CA LYS A 116 -24.15 -40.44 9.93
C LYS A 116 -23.37 -39.19 10.34
N PRO A 117 -22.68 -38.49 9.42
CA PRO A 117 -21.93 -37.30 9.78
C PRO A 117 -22.87 -36.18 10.25
N PRO A 118 -22.52 -35.44 11.32
CA PRO A 118 -23.28 -34.28 11.75
C PRO A 118 -23.33 -33.21 10.66
N LEU A 119 -24.52 -32.65 10.39
CA LEU A 119 -24.69 -31.60 9.38
C LEU A 119 -23.81 -30.38 9.67
N ALA A 120 -23.69 -30.01 10.95
CA ALA A 120 -22.84 -28.89 11.38
C ALA A 120 -21.37 -29.07 10.97
N LEU A 121 -20.85 -30.31 10.98
CA LEU A 121 -19.47 -30.59 10.61
C LEU A 121 -19.26 -30.48 9.08
N VAL A 122 -20.23 -30.93 8.30
CA VAL A 122 -20.23 -30.79 6.84
C VAL A 122 -20.31 -29.31 6.44
N GLN A 123 -21.19 -28.55 7.09
CA GLN A 123 -21.34 -27.11 6.87
C GLN A 123 -20.09 -26.33 7.27
N LEU A 124 -19.46 -26.68 8.40
CA LEU A 124 -18.18 -26.10 8.81
C LEU A 124 -17.12 -26.33 7.73
N ARG A 125 -16.99 -27.56 7.23
CA ARG A 125 -16.04 -27.87 6.15
C ARG A 125 -16.29 -27.03 4.91
N GLU A 126 -17.54 -26.94 4.46
CA GLU A 126 -17.91 -26.15 3.29
C GLU A 126 -17.56 -24.66 3.49
N LYS A 127 -17.90 -24.12 4.66
CA LYS A 127 -17.64 -22.72 4.99
C LYS A 127 -16.15 -22.42 5.02
N LEU A 128 -15.33 -23.26 5.65
CA LEU A 128 -13.88 -23.12 5.67
C LEU A 128 -13.29 -23.11 4.26
N GLN A 129 -13.73 -24.02 3.40
CA GLN A 129 -13.28 -24.05 2.00
C GLN A 129 -13.72 -22.80 1.21
N SER A 130 -14.90 -22.26 1.52
CA SER A 130 -15.39 -21.03 0.88
C SER A 130 -14.57 -19.81 1.31
N GLU A 131 -14.34 -19.64 2.60
CA GLU A 131 -13.55 -18.54 3.16
C GLU A 131 -12.09 -18.60 2.67
N MET A 132 -11.49 -19.79 2.59
CA MET A 132 -10.15 -19.96 2.01
C MET A 132 -10.08 -19.46 0.56
N ARG A 133 -11.02 -19.87 -0.30
CA ARG A 133 -11.05 -19.42 -1.71
C ARG A 133 -11.21 -17.91 -1.81
N GLN A 134 -12.05 -17.33 -0.96
CA GLN A 134 -12.26 -15.88 -0.93
C GLN A 134 -11.00 -15.14 -0.47
N ALA A 135 -10.37 -15.58 0.61
CA ALA A 135 -9.12 -15.01 1.11
C ALA A 135 -8.00 -15.08 0.06
N MET A 136 -7.87 -16.20 -0.63
CA MET A 136 -6.91 -16.37 -1.74
C MET A 136 -7.22 -15.43 -2.91
N LYS A 137 -8.49 -15.28 -3.28
CA LYS A 137 -8.88 -14.34 -4.33
C LYS A 137 -8.48 -12.91 -3.97
N THR A 138 -8.79 -12.48 -2.75
CA THR A 138 -8.42 -11.16 -2.26
C THR A 138 -6.91 -10.98 -2.19
N LYS A 139 -6.15 -12.01 -1.80
CA LYS A 139 -4.68 -11.97 -1.82
C LYS A 139 -4.13 -11.77 -3.24
N LEU A 140 -4.65 -12.48 -4.24
CA LEU A 140 -4.23 -12.32 -5.64
C LEU A 140 -4.55 -10.93 -6.19
N GLU A 141 -5.73 -10.40 -5.86
CA GLU A 141 -6.11 -9.02 -6.21
C GLU A 141 -5.16 -8.00 -5.58
N LEU A 142 -4.77 -8.17 -4.32
CA LEU A 142 -3.81 -7.29 -3.64
C LEU A 142 -2.40 -7.36 -4.23
N LEU A 143 -2.00 -8.54 -4.73
CA LEU A 143 -0.74 -8.75 -5.44
C LEU A 143 -0.74 -8.24 -6.88
N GLY A 144 -1.90 -7.81 -7.40
CA GLY A 144 -2.04 -7.34 -8.78
C GLY A 144 -2.01 -8.46 -9.82
N GLU A 145 -2.28 -9.70 -9.39
CA GLU A 145 -2.44 -10.83 -10.30
C GLU A 145 -3.92 -10.96 -10.68
N ASP A 146 -4.24 -10.79 -11.97
CA ASP A 146 -5.61 -10.94 -12.48
C ASP A 146 -6.16 -12.34 -12.14
N GLY A 147 -7.08 -12.36 -11.16
CA GLY A 147 -7.46 -13.53 -10.37
C GLY A 147 -8.22 -14.66 -11.08
N ALA A 148 -8.27 -14.69 -12.41
CA ALA A 148 -8.98 -15.74 -13.16
C ALA A 148 -8.07 -16.77 -13.84
N SER A 149 -6.88 -16.36 -14.35
CA SER A 149 -6.01 -17.28 -15.11
C SER A 149 -4.93 -17.94 -14.26
N LYS A 150 -4.52 -17.33 -13.14
CA LYS A 150 -3.42 -17.81 -12.28
C LYS A 150 -3.88 -18.43 -10.95
N MET A 151 -5.18 -18.44 -10.68
CA MET A 151 -5.70 -18.89 -9.38
C MET A 151 -5.33 -20.36 -9.11
N ALA A 152 -5.34 -21.22 -10.13
CA ALA A 152 -4.99 -22.64 -10.01
C ALA A 152 -3.48 -22.87 -9.78
N ASP A 153 -2.63 -22.10 -10.44
CA ASP A 153 -1.17 -22.19 -10.30
C ASP A 153 -0.72 -21.60 -8.96
N ALA A 154 -1.31 -20.46 -8.55
CA ALA A 154 -1.10 -19.88 -7.24
C ALA A 154 -1.62 -20.80 -6.13
N LEU A 155 -2.78 -21.43 -6.29
CA LEU A 155 -3.31 -22.45 -5.37
C LEU A 155 -2.31 -23.60 -5.19
N SER A 156 -1.75 -24.11 -6.28
CA SER A 156 -0.81 -25.23 -6.25
C SER A 156 0.52 -24.83 -5.60
N ALA A 157 1.06 -23.66 -5.94
CA ALA A 157 2.31 -23.15 -5.38
C ALA A 157 2.18 -22.82 -3.88
N LEU A 158 1.08 -22.17 -3.47
CA LEU A 158 0.83 -21.86 -2.06
C LEU A 158 0.54 -23.11 -1.24
N MET A 159 -0.19 -24.10 -1.79
CA MET A 159 -0.38 -25.38 -1.11
C MET A 159 0.92 -26.16 -0.96
N GLU A 160 1.82 -26.12 -1.95
CA GLU A 160 3.16 -26.69 -1.81
C GLU A 160 4.00 -25.96 -0.75
N ASP A 161 3.92 -24.63 -0.69
CA ASP A 161 4.68 -23.84 0.28
C ASP A 161 4.13 -23.98 1.71
N LEU A 162 2.81 -24.00 1.86
CA LEU A 162 2.15 -24.29 3.13
C LEU A 162 2.42 -25.73 3.60
N ALA A 163 2.41 -26.70 2.68
CA ALA A 163 2.79 -28.07 2.99
C ALA A 163 4.24 -28.18 3.47
N LYS A 164 5.16 -27.36 2.90
CA LYS A 164 6.56 -27.29 3.36
C LYS A 164 6.71 -26.63 4.72
N HIS A 165 5.96 -25.58 5.03
CA HIS A 165 5.98 -24.96 6.35
C HIS A 165 5.38 -25.86 7.43
N VAL A 166 4.23 -26.48 7.17
CA VAL A 166 3.60 -27.45 8.09
C VAL A 166 4.47 -28.71 8.28
N ALA A 167 5.16 -29.17 7.24
CA ALA A 167 6.11 -30.30 7.37
C ALA A 167 7.44 -29.90 8.03
N GLY A 168 7.85 -28.63 7.92
CA GLY A 168 9.09 -28.10 8.48
C GLY A 168 9.08 -27.94 10.01
N GLU A 169 7.92 -27.64 10.59
CA GLU A 169 7.77 -27.54 12.06
C GLU A 169 7.77 -28.92 12.76
N GLY A 170 7.53 -30.01 12.03
CA GLY A 170 7.56 -31.38 12.56
C GLY A 170 8.95 -31.99 12.77
N ALA A 171 10.01 -31.42 12.17
CA ALA A 171 11.37 -31.96 12.27
C ALA A 171 12.21 -31.34 13.41
N GLY A 172 11.76 -30.21 13.98
CA GLY A 172 12.51 -29.46 14.99
C GLY A 172 12.30 -29.94 16.44
N ASP A 173 11.20 -30.62 16.75
CA ASP A 173 10.79 -30.83 18.15
C ASP A 173 11.06 -32.26 18.69
N MET A 174 11.61 -33.16 17.86
CA MET A 174 12.10 -34.48 18.33
C MET A 174 13.58 -34.51 18.72
N ALA A 175 14.36 -33.47 18.45
CA ALA A 175 15.80 -33.44 18.74
C ALA A 175 16.15 -32.94 20.16
N ARG A 176 15.18 -32.47 20.96
CA ARG A 176 15.44 -31.88 22.30
C ARG A 176 14.99 -32.70 23.50
N LYS A 177 14.46 -33.92 23.32
CA LYS A 177 14.02 -34.80 24.43
C LYS A 177 14.89 -36.04 24.66
N GLY A 178 16.10 -36.09 24.10
CA GLY A 178 17.00 -37.25 24.19
C GLY A 178 18.28 -37.04 25.01
N GLU A 179 18.37 -35.97 25.81
CA GLU A 179 19.63 -35.62 26.50
C GLU A 179 19.40 -35.18 27.96
N GLU A 180 18.53 -35.86 28.69
CA GLU A 180 18.49 -35.84 30.16
C GLU A 180 17.99 -37.22 30.66
N ALA A 181 18.92 -38.17 30.76
CA ALA A 181 18.81 -39.40 31.56
C ALA A 181 20.21 -39.89 31.93
#